data_AF-A0A0Q6T7S7-F1
#
_entry.id   AF-A0A0Q6T7S7-F1
#
_cell.length_a   1.000
_cell.length_b   1.000
_cell.length_c   1.000
_cell.angle_alpha   90.00
_cell.angle_beta   90.00
_cell.angle_gamma   90.00
#
_symmetry.space_group_name_H-M   'P 1'
#
loop_
_entity.id
_entity.type
_entity.pdbx_description
1 polymer ?
#
loop_
_entity_poly.entity_id
_entity_poly.type
_entity_poly.pdbx_seq_one_letter_code
_entity_poly.pdbx_strand_id
1 'polypeptide(L)'
;MLLSLGLMAVAAPPALAVDAAPAVGVAQHSLTLPLKPSEMLRAPLAVWKPVLDEAATVLAKTAGQAASLGNAALVDLHIRQALLAQTRRDWPAVLAAVEKARAAQGGEAGRQTAGLLNAMLARKALSRGDDTWLRYHLRDAVLAMPWADVEPTILSFRDQLAKVQADQVEAFVVDRLDAPASVTRNQVDLGFLFQLLGVRFQLLEVMPSRAALVAGLDDAIARRRGAK
;
A
#
# COMPACT_ATOMS: atom_id res chain seq x y z
N MET A 1 -9.59 2.14 -27.04
CA MET A 1 -10.19 2.22 -25.69
C MET A 1 -9.16 1.70 -24.71
N LEU A 2 -8.41 2.60 -24.07
CA LEU A 2 -7.33 2.26 -23.13
C LEU A 2 -7.94 1.88 -21.79
N LEU A 3 -7.84 0.60 -21.43
CA LEU A 3 -8.27 0.04 -20.15
C LEU A 3 -7.44 0.68 -19.03
N SER A 4 -8.12 1.44 -18.18
CA SER A 4 -7.58 1.97 -16.93
C SER A 4 -7.28 0.82 -15.98
N LEU A 5 -6.00 0.45 -15.86
CA LEU A 5 -5.46 -0.31 -14.74
C LEU A 5 -5.75 0.48 -13.45
N GLY A 6 -6.80 0.06 -12.73
CA GLY A 6 -7.07 0.56 -11.40
C GLY A 6 -5.87 0.25 -10.51
N LEU A 7 -5.16 1.28 -10.06
CA LEU A 7 -4.13 1.16 -9.05
C LEU A 7 -4.76 0.55 -7.80
N MET A 8 -4.56 -0.76 -7.64
CA MET A 8 -4.75 -1.45 -6.38
C MET A 8 -3.66 -0.94 -5.45
N ALA A 9 -4.01 -0.02 -4.56
CA ALA A 9 -3.20 0.29 -3.39
C ALA A 9 -3.60 -0.63 -2.23
N VAL A 10 -3.50 -1.92 -2.49
CA VAL A 10 -2.77 -2.81 -1.60
C VAL A 10 -1.58 -3.23 -2.44
N ALA A 11 -0.39 -3.31 -1.88
CA ALA A 11 0.69 -4.02 -2.52
C ALA A 11 0.15 -5.43 -2.87
N ALA A 12 -0.32 -5.62 -4.10
CA ALA A 12 -0.23 -6.90 -4.74
C ALA A 12 1.23 -7.33 -4.50
N PRO A 13 1.51 -8.59 -4.12
CA PRO A 13 2.88 -9.09 -4.28
C PRO A 13 3.28 -8.65 -5.69
N PRO A 14 4.43 -7.97 -5.89
CA PRO A 14 4.73 -7.32 -7.16
C PRO A 14 4.44 -8.35 -8.24
N ALA A 15 3.30 -8.16 -8.92
CA ALA A 15 2.95 -9.01 -10.02
C ALA A 15 4.12 -8.77 -10.95
N LEU A 16 4.87 -9.83 -11.22
CA LEU A 16 5.96 -9.85 -12.16
C LEU A 16 5.44 -9.27 -13.48
N ALA A 17 5.56 -7.96 -13.63
CA ALA A 17 5.06 -7.17 -14.75
C ALA A 17 5.83 -5.84 -14.72
N VAL A 18 7.03 -5.83 -15.30
CA VAL A 18 7.34 -5.43 -16.68
C VAL A 18 8.14 -4.15 -16.56
N ASP A 19 9.37 -4.18 -17.07
CA ASP A 19 10.20 -3.06 -17.46
C ASP A 19 9.45 -1.72 -17.54
N ALA A 20 9.50 -0.93 -16.47
CA ALA A 20 9.41 0.49 -16.61
C ALA A 20 10.77 0.95 -17.13
N ALA A 21 10.89 1.07 -18.46
CA ALA A 21 12.04 1.74 -19.07
C ALA A 21 12.26 3.09 -18.35
N PRO A 22 13.51 3.45 -17.99
CA PRO A 22 13.77 4.69 -17.29
C PRO A 22 13.30 5.84 -18.18
N ALA A 23 12.35 6.63 -17.68
CA ALA A 23 11.95 7.87 -18.32
C ALA A 23 13.14 8.84 -18.29
N VAL A 24 13.86 8.92 -19.40
CA VAL A 24 14.89 9.93 -19.63
C VAL A 24 14.22 11.31 -19.58
N GLY A 25 14.64 12.18 -18.65
CA GLY A 25 14.44 13.63 -18.83
C GLY A 25 13.97 14.49 -17.65
N VAL A 26 13.80 13.96 -16.44
CA VAL A 26 13.61 14.80 -15.24
C VAL A 26 14.62 14.35 -14.20
N ALA A 27 15.41 15.28 -13.65
CA ALA A 27 16.29 14.98 -12.52
C ALA A 27 15.42 14.41 -11.39
N GLN A 28 15.41 13.09 -11.26
CA GLN A 28 14.65 12.40 -10.23
C GLN A 28 15.27 12.78 -8.89
N HIS A 29 14.42 13.22 -7.96
CA HIS A 29 14.87 13.54 -6.61
C HIS A 29 15.41 12.25 -5.97
N SER A 30 16.73 12.20 -5.80
CA SER A 30 17.46 11.05 -5.28
C SER A 30 17.68 11.23 -3.78
N LEU A 31 17.34 10.21 -3.00
CA LEU A 31 17.55 10.13 -1.56
C LEU A 31 18.60 9.07 -1.26
N THR A 32 19.36 9.23 -0.18
CA THR A 32 20.31 8.20 0.26
C THR A 32 19.73 7.38 1.41
N LEU A 33 19.61 6.06 1.23
CA LEU A 33 19.20 5.17 2.31
C LEU A 33 20.36 4.97 3.31
N PRO A 34 20.12 5.09 4.63
CA PRO A 34 21.15 4.89 5.65
C PRO A 34 21.70 3.47 5.73
N LEU A 35 20.90 2.48 5.30
CA LEU A 35 21.23 1.06 5.26
C LEU A 35 20.76 0.46 3.94
N LYS A 36 21.16 -0.77 3.63
CA LYS A 36 20.66 -1.46 2.45
C LYS A 36 19.14 -1.72 2.57
N PRO A 37 18.39 -1.84 1.46
CA PRO A 37 16.94 -2.03 1.48
C PRO A 37 16.45 -3.15 2.42
N SER A 38 17.07 -4.32 2.42
CA SER A 38 16.69 -5.44 3.31
C SER A 38 16.86 -5.13 4.80
N GLU A 39 17.92 -4.41 5.18
CA GLU A 39 18.12 -3.93 6.55
C GLU A 39 17.11 -2.85 6.94
N MET A 40 16.80 -1.96 6.00
CA MET A 40 15.80 -0.92 6.18
C MET A 40 14.42 -1.51 6.51
N LEU A 41 14.04 -2.68 5.97
CA LEU A 41 12.74 -3.32 6.23
C LEU A 41 12.42 -3.50 7.71
N ARG A 42 13.42 -3.81 8.54
CA ARG A 42 13.25 -4.04 9.99
C ARG A 42 13.92 -2.97 10.86
N ALA A 43 14.59 -1.99 10.25
CA ALA A 43 15.22 -0.88 10.97
C ALA A 43 14.21 -0.10 11.85
N PRO A 44 14.62 0.42 13.02
CA PRO A 44 13.76 1.24 13.86
C PRO A 44 13.43 2.58 13.18
N LEU A 45 12.33 3.22 13.60
CA LEU A 45 11.86 4.47 12.99
C LEU A 45 12.91 5.60 13.04
N ALA A 46 13.79 5.61 14.04
CA ALA A 46 14.88 6.56 14.15
C ALA A 46 15.82 6.54 12.93
N VAL A 47 16.09 5.36 12.37
CA VAL A 47 16.93 5.19 11.16
C VAL A 47 16.19 5.68 9.92
N TRP A 48 14.88 5.49 9.86
CA TRP A 48 14.04 5.96 8.75
C TRP A 48 13.86 7.48 8.72
N LYS A 49 13.92 8.13 9.89
CA LYS A 49 13.53 9.54 10.07
C LYS A 49 14.08 10.49 8.99
N PRO A 50 15.40 10.49 8.66
CA PRO A 50 15.94 11.44 7.68
C PRO A 50 15.28 11.30 6.30
N VAL A 51 15.13 10.06 5.83
CA VAL A 51 14.56 9.76 4.50
C VAL A 51 13.06 10.06 4.48
N LEU A 52 12.34 9.79 5.56
CA LEU A 52 10.91 10.10 5.66
C LEU A 52 10.65 11.60 5.67
N ASP A 53 11.51 12.40 6.31
CA ASP A 53 11.37 13.86 6.38
C ASP A 53 11.61 14.53 5.01
N GLU A 54 12.61 14.04 4.27
CA GLU A 54 12.86 14.47 2.91
C GLU A 54 11.70 14.07 1.97
N ALA A 55 11.25 12.81 2.03
CA ALA A 55 10.10 12.34 1.27
C ALA A 55 8.82 13.14 1.60
N ALA A 56 8.60 13.49 2.87
CA ALA A 56 7.48 14.33 3.30
C ALA A 56 7.53 15.72 2.66
N THR A 57 8.73 16.31 2.58
CA THR A 57 8.93 17.63 1.95
C THR A 57 8.58 17.58 0.48
N VAL A 58 9.00 16.53 -0.23
CA VAL A 58 8.64 16.37 -1.65
C VAL A 58 7.14 16.16 -1.84
N LEU A 59 6.53 15.26 -1.06
CA LEU A 59 5.08 15.04 -1.14
C LEU A 59 4.28 16.30 -0.81
N ALA A 60 4.72 17.12 0.15
CA ALA A 60 4.08 18.39 0.47
C ALA A 60 4.15 19.38 -0.70
N LYS A 61 5.30 19.46 -1.39
CA LYS A 61 5.45 20.26 -2.61
C LYS A 61 4.51 19.79 -3.72
N THR A 62 4.43 18.48 -3.96
CA THR A 62 3.49 17.90 -4.94
C THR A 62 2.04 18.15 -4.54
N ALA A 63 1.69 18.05 -3.25
CA ALA A 63 0.35 18.36 -2.76
C ALA A 63 -0.02 19.84 -2.94
N GLY A 64 0.94 20.76 -2.85
CA GLY A 64 0.73 22.18 -3.17
C GLY A 64 0.35 22.42 -4.64
N GLN A 65 0.60 21.45 -5.52
CA GLN A 65 0.25 21.49 -6.95
C GLN A 65 -0.97 20.62 -7.28
N ALA A 66 -1.71 20.13 -6.27
CA ALA A 66 -2.78 19.15 -6.45
C ALA A 66 -3.87 19.59 -7.44
N ALA A 67 -4.20 20.88 -7.50
CA ALA A 67 -5.19 21.41 -8.44
C ALA A 67 -4.83 21.22 -9.92
N SER A 68 -3.54 21.02 -10.22
CA SER A 68 -3.03 20.79 -11.58
C SER A 68 -2.86 19.30 -11.92
N LEU A 69 -3.08 18.41 -10.94
CA LEU A 69 -2.91 16.96 -11.11
C LEU A 69 -4.20 16.32 -11.63
N GLY A 70 -4.07 15.37 -12.54
CA GLY A 70 -5.17 14.48 -12.89
C GLY A 70 -5.49 13.47 -11.78
N ASN A 71 -6.68 12.87 -11.82
CA ASN A 71 -7.16 11.92 -10.81
C ASN A 71 -6.18 10.78 -10.50
N ALA A 72 -5.56 10.18 -11.52
CA ALA A 72 -4.58 9.10 -11.31
C ALA A 72 -3.36 9.56 -10.49
N ALA A 73 -2.88 10.79 -10.73
CA ALA A 73 -1.77 11.36 -9.98
C ALA A 73 -2.19 11.76 -8.55
N LEU A 74 -3.44 12.19 -8.34
CA LEU A 74 -3.99 12.41 -7.01
C LEU A 74 -4.11 11.11 -6.20
N VAL A 75 -4.58 10.03 -6.84
CA VAL A 75 -4.62 8.69 -6.23
C VAL A 75 -3.22 8.27 -5.77
N ASP A 76 -2.23 8.32 -6.66
CA ASP A 76 -0.83 7.98 -6.35
C ASP A 76 -0.25 8.84 -5.22
N LEU A 77 -0.46 10.17 -5.26
CA LEU A 77 -0.05 11.09 -4.19
C LEU A 77 -0.60 10.66 -2.83
N HIS A 78 -1.90 10.37 -2.75
CA HIS A 78 -2.56 10.02 -1.51
C HIS A 78 -2.16 8.62 -1.00
N ILE A 79 -1.88 7.67 -1.90
CA ILE A 79 -1.31 6.37 -1.52
C ILE A 79 0.07 6.53 -0.88
N ARG A 80 0.93 7.36 -1.48
CA ARG A 80 2.27 7.65 -0.94
C ARG A 80 2.20 8.35 0.42
N GLN A 81 1.26 9.28 0.58
CA GLN A 81 0.98 9.90 1.88
C GLN A 81 0.54 8.87 2.93
N ALA A 82 -0.31 7.92 2.56
CA ALA A 82 -0.73 6.84 3.44
C ALA A 82 0.46 5.96 3.86
N LEU A 83 1.33 5.54 2.93
CA LEU A 83 2.53 4.74 3.23
C LEU A 83 3.51 5.47 4.16
N LEU A 84 3.72 6.77 3.92
CA LEU A 84 4.55 7.61 4.77
C LEU A 84 3.97 7.70 6.19
N ALA A 85 2.67 7.95 6.32
CA ALA A 85 1.98 8.01 7.60
C ALA A 85 2.00 6.66 8.35
N GLN A 86 1.82 5.54 7.63
CA GLN A 86 1.92 4.19 8.20
C GLN A 86 3.29 3.93 8.79
N THR A 87 4.35 4.28 8.07
CA THR A 87 5.73 4.10 8.55
C THR A 87 5.99 4.92 9.81
N ARG A 88 5.40 6.13 9.89
CA ARG A 88 5.45 7.01 11.08
C ARG A 88 4.48 6.60 12.19
N ARG A 89 3.65 5.57 11.98
CA ARG A 89 2.55 5.18 12.88
C ARG A 89 1.54 6.30 13.18
N ASP A 90 1.36 7.22 12.23
CA ASP A 90 0.34 8.27 12.27
C ASP A 90 -0.97 7.76 11.66
N TRP A 91 -1.68 6.92 12.41
CA TRP A 91 -2.88 6.23 11.92
C TRP A 91 -4.03 7.16 11.49
N PRO A 92 -4.30 8.31 12.16
CA PRO A 92 -5.26 9.27 11.66
C PRO A 92 -4.88 9.82 10.27
N ALA A 93 -3.61 10.11 10.03
CA ALA A 93 -3.15 10.56 8.71
C ALA A 93 -3.27 9.46 7.65
N VAL A 94 -3.08 8.18 8.01
CA VAL A 94 -3.36 7.05 7.09
C VAL A 94 -4.81 7.07 6.63
N LEU A 95 -5.76 7.18 7.58
CA LEU A 95 -7.18 7.20 7.24
C LEU A 95 -7.55 8.40 6.37
N ALA A 96 -7.04 9.59 6.70
CA ALA A 96 -7.29 10.79 5.91
C ALA A 96 -6.73 10.68 4.48
N ALA A 97 -5.55 10.08 4.32
CA ALA A 97 -4.94 9.86 3.00
C ALA A 97 -5.71 8.80 2.19
N VAL A 98 -6.14 7.69 2.80
CA VAL A 98 -6.96 6.67 2.13
C VAL A 98 -8.29 7.26 1.66
N GLU A 99 -8.95 8.09 2.47
CA GLU A 99 -10.22 8.72 2.08
C GLU A 99 -10.04 9.64 0.86
N LYS A 100 -8.97 10.44 0.84
CA LYS A 100 -8.64 11.27 -0.33
C LYS A 100 -8.31 10.44 -1.56
N ALA A 101 -7.59 9.32 -1.39
CA ALA A 101 -7.31 8.40 -2.48
C ALA A 101 -8.60 7.82 -3.06
N ARG A 102 -9.55 7.43 -2.21
CA ARG A 102 -10.88 6.96 -2.63
C ARG A 102 -11.65 8.04 -3.38
N ALA A 103 -11.72 9.26 -2.83
CA ALA A 103 -12.42 10.37 -3.50
C ALA A 103 -11.86 10.68 -4.89
N ALA A 104 -10.55 10.47 -5.12
CA ALA A 104 -9.91 10.66 -6.42
C ALA A 104 -10.15 9.50 -7.42
N GLN A 105 -10.74 8.38 -7.00
CA GLN A 105 -11.02 7.24 -7.89
C GLN A 105 -12.20 7.55 -8.83
N GLY A 106 -12.00 7.26 -10.13
CA GLY A 106 -13.05 7.45 -11.14
C GLY A 106 -14.19 6.43 -11.03
N GLY A 107 -13.90 5.19 -10.65
CA GLY A 107 -14.85 4.07 -10.62
C GLY A 107 -15.32 3.70 -9.21
N GLU A 108 -16.54 3.17 -9.13
CA GLU A 108 -17.16 2.75 -7.85
C GLU A 108 -16.35 1.66 -7.15
N ALA A 109 -15.94 0.62 -7.89
CA ALA A 109 -15.08 -0.42 -7.35
C ALA A 109 -13.79 0.14 -6.70
N GLY A 110 -13.16 1.12 -7.35
CA GLY A 110 -11.97 1.80 -6.83
C GLY A 110 -12.26 2.61 -5.57
N ARG A 111 -13.37 3.38 -5.54
CA ARG A 111 -13.79 4.14 -4.35
C ARG A 111 -14.01 3.25 -3.13
N GLN A 112 -14.55 2.06 -3.32
CA GLN A 112 -14.87 1.13 -2.24
C GLN A 112 -13.63 0.35 -1.75
N THR A 113 -12.75 -0.03 -2.66
CA THR A 113 -11.66 -0.98 -2.36
C THR A 113 -10.28 -0.33 -2.17
N ALA A 114 -10.05 0.89 -2.68
CA ALA A 114 -8.76 1.57 -2.54
C ALA A 114 -8.38 1.75 -1.06
N GLY A 115 -7.17 1.33 -0.70
CA GLY A 115 -6.65 1.42 0.66
C GLY A 115 -7.46 0.66 1.72
N LEU A 116 -8.27 -0.34 1.34
CA LEU A 116 -9.11 -1.11 2.28
C LEU A 116 -8.27 -1.69 3.43
N LEU A 117 -7.17 -2.40 3.14
CA LEU A 117 -6.31 -2.92 4.21
C LEU A 117 -5.68 -1.83 5.05
N ASN A 118 -5.18 -0.77 4.42
CA ASN A 118 -4.54 0.35 5.10
C ASN A 118 -5.51 0.97 6.11
N ALA A 119 -6.78 1.17 5.71
CA ALA A 119 -7.81 1.68 6.59
C ALA A 119 -8.18 0.69 7.71
N MET A 120 -8.30 -0.60 7.39
CA MET A 120 -8.63 -1.63 8.39
C MET A 120 -7.54 -1.80 9.45
N LEU A 121 -6.27 -1.83 9.05
CA LEU A 121 -5.14 -1.93 9.96
C LEU A 121 -4.93 -0.64 10.76
N ALA A 122 -5.13 0.53 10.15
CA ALA A 122 -5.11 1.80 10.88
C ALA A 122 -6.23 1.88 11.94
N ARG A 123 -7.45 1.44 11.61
CA ARG A 123 -8.57 1.38 12.58
C ARG A 123 -8.28 0.40 13.70
N LYS A 124 -7.74 -0.79 13.40
CA LYS A 124 -7.28 -1.77 14.41
C LYS A 124 -6.27 -1.14 15.36
N ALA A 125 -5.28 -0.43 14.84
CA ALA A 125 -4.25 0.22 15.65
C ALA A 125 -4.83 1.32 16.55
N LEU A 126 -5.75 2.15 16.03
CA LEU A 126 -6.43 3.19 16.80
C LEU A 126 -7.34 2.64 17.89
N SER A 127 -8.09 1.57 17.59
CA SER A 127 -9.00 0.93 18.55
C SER A 127 -8.29 -0.02 19.51
N ARG A 128 -6.99 -0.27 19.31
CA ARG A 128 -6.22 -1.35 19.97
C ARG A 128 -6.88 -2.72 19.78
N GLY A 129 -7.48 -2.94 18.61
CA GLY A 129 -8.14 -4.17 18.23
C GLY A 129 -7.16 -5.33 18.04
N ASP A 130 -7.65 -6.53 18.35
CA ASP A 130 -6.97 -7.79 18.07
C ASP A 130 -7.37 -8.35 16.69
N ASP A 131 -6.94 -9.57 16.39
CA ASP A 131 -7.23 -10.24 15.13
C ASP A 131 -8.71 -10.60 14.97
N THR A 132 -9.39 -10.87 16.09
CA THR A 132 -10.83 -11.07 16.14
C THR A 132 -11.57 -9.81 15.70
N TRP A 133 -11.18 -8.66 16.25
CA TRP A 133 -11.68 -7.34 15.84
C TRP A 133 -11.47 -7.11 14.34
N LEU A 134 -10.28 -7.40 13.82
CA LEU A 134 -9.95 -7.18 12.42
C LEU A 134 -10.81 -8.03 11.48
N ARG A 135 -10.98 -9.32 11.79
CA ARG A 135 -11.85 -10.23 11.03
C ARG A 135 -13.27 -9.69 10.95
N TYR A 136 -13.87 -9.34 12.09
CA TYR A 136 -15.25 -8.89 12.15
C TYR A 136 -15.47 -7.58 11.38
N HIS A 137 -14.62 -6.59 11.61
CA HIS A 137 -14.81 -5.29 10.97
C HIS A 137 -14.45 -5.30 9.48
N LEU A 138 -13.51 -6.14 9.04
CA LEU A 138 -13.24 -6.32 7.61
C LEU A 138 -14.43 -6.97 6.91
N ARG A 139 -14.99 -8.03 7.51
CA ARG A 139 -16.20 -8.69 7.00
C ARG A 139 -17.33 -7.67 6.82
N ASP A 140 -17.62 -6.89 7.85
CA ASP A 140 -18.73 -5.93 7.83
C ASP A 140 -18.49 -4.81 6.81
N ALA A 141 -17.25 -4.34 6.68
CA ALA A 141 -16.88 -3.38 5.65
C ALA A 141 -17.14 -3.91 4.24
N VAL A 142 -16.77 -5.16 3.93
CA VAL A 142 -17.02 -5.79 2.62
C VAL A 142 -18.50 -6.06 2.38
N LEU A 143 -19.25 -6.46 3.42
CA LEU A 143 -20.70 -6.66 3.32
C LEU A 143 -21.47 -5.35 3.09
N ALA A 144 -20.90 -4.20 3.44
CA ALA A 144 -21.50 -2.90 3.15
C ALA A 144 -21.26 -2.42 1.71
N MET A 145 -20.32 -3.02 0.97
CA MET A 145 -19.98 -2.60 -0.39
C MET A 145 -21.02 -3.04 -1.44
N PRO A 146 -21.15 -2.32 -2.56
CA PRO A 146 -21.96 -2.76 -3.71
C PRO A 146 -21.32 -3.99 -4.37
N TRP A 147 -21.81 -5.18 -4.02
CA TRP A 147 -21.16 -6.46 -4.39
C TRP A 147 -20.95 -6.64 -5.90
N ALA A 148 -21.91 -6.20 -6.72
CA ALA A 148 -21.81 -6.30 -8.17
C ALA A 148 -20.58 -5.58 -8.75
N ASP A 149 -20.15 -4.48 -8.12
CA ASP A 149 -18.99 -3.70 -8.56
C ASP A 149 -17.68 -4.23 -7.98
N VAL A 150 -17.70 -4.76 -6.75
CA VAL A 150 -16.48 -5.10 -6.00
C VAL A 150 -16.13 -6.59 -6.02
N GLU A 151 -17.04 -7.49 -6.41
CA GLU A 151 -16.85 -8.94 -6.34
C GLU A 151 -15.52 -9.41 -6.97
N PRO A 152 -15.18 -9.06 -8.22
CA PRO A 152 -13.94 -9.52 -8.84
C PRO A 152 -12.71 -9.05 -8.08
N THR A 153 -12.73 -7.79 -7.62
CA THR A 153 -11.63 -7.19 -6.86
C THR A 153 -11.46 -7.87 -5.51
N ILE A 154 -12.53 -8.11 -4.76
CA ILE A 154 -12.47 -8.75 -3.45
C ILE A 154 -12.00 -10.21 -3.56
N LEU A 155 -12.48 -10.96 -4.55
CA LEU A 155 -12.04 -12.34 -4.79
C LEU A 155 -10.55 -12.41 -5.16
N SER A 156 -10.13 -11.59 -6.12
CA SER A 156 -8.72 -11.49 -6.52
C SER A 156 -7.83 -11.10 -5.33
N PHE A 157 -8.30 -10.12 -4.55
CA PHE A 157 -7.58 -9.62 -3.40
C PHE A 157 -7.42 -10.67 -2.30
N ARG A 158 -8.48 -11.41 -1.99
CA ARG A 158 -8.45 -12.54 -1.06
C ARG A 158 -7.43 -13.59 -1.50
N ASP A 159 -7.44 -13.97 -2.78
CA ASP A 159 -6.55 -15.01 -3.30
C ASP A 159 -5.09 -14.59 -3.30
N GLN A 160 -4.81 -13.33 -3.61
CA GLN A 160 -3.46 -12.77 -3.50
C GLN A 160 -2.99 -12.81 -2.05
N LEU A 161 -3.82 -12.38 -1.10
CA LEU A 161 -3.47 -12.34 0.31
C LEU A 161 -3.20 -13.74 0.88
N ALA A 162 -3.98 -14.74 0.47
CA ALA A 162 -3.79 -16.13 0.91
C ALA A 162 -2.48 -16.76 0.41
N LYS A 163 -1.97 -16.29 -0.74
CA LYS A 163 -0.75 -16.83 -1.38
C LYS A 163 0.53 -16.17 -0.91
N VAL A 164 0.48 -14.96 -0.35
CA VAL A 164 1.68 -14.22 0.06
C VAL A 164 2.34 -14.91 1.26
N GLN A 165 3.64 -15.16 1.14
CA GLN A 165 4.48 -15.68 2.21
C GLN A 165 5.57 -14.67 2.60
N ALA A 166 5.88 -14.57 3.89
CA ALA A 166 6.78 -13.55 4.42
C ALA A 166 8.24 -13.75 3.96
N ASP A 167 8.69 -15.00 3.89
CA ASP A 167 9.99 -15.41 3.36
C ASP A 167 10.18 -14.98 1.90
N GLN A 168 9.14 -15.12 1.07
CA GLN A 168 9.17 -14.67 -0.33
C GLN A 168 9.26 -13.15 -0.45
N VAL A 169 8.61 -12.41 0.46
CA VAL A 169 8.68 -10.95 0.51
C VAL A 169 10.08 -10.48 0.87
N GLU A 170 10.72 -11.12 1.86
CA GLU A 170 12.09 -10.79 2.25
C GLU A 170 13.11 -11.16 1.17
N ALA A 171 12.99 -12.36 0.60
CA ALA A 171 13.84 -12.80 -0.51
C ALA A 171 13.73 -11.86 -1.71
N PHE A 172 12.52 -11.40 -2.05
CA PHE A 172 12.33 -10.41 -3.11
C PHE A 172 13.14 -9.14 -2.87
N VAL A 173 13.21 -8.62 -1.64
CA VAL A 173 13.98 -7.39 -1.35
C VAL A 173 15.48 -7.63 -1.48
N VAL A 174 15.97 -8.77 -0.97
CA VAL A 174 17.38 -9.14 -1.10
C VAL A 174 17.75 -9.26 -2.58
N ASP A 175 16.97 -9.98 -3.37
CA ASP A 175 17.32 -10.29 -4.76
C ASP A 175 17.10 -9.11 -5.70
N ARG A 176 16.06 -8.29 -5.47
CA ARG A 176 15.63 -7.25 -6.42
C ARG A 176 15.97 -5.84 -6.00
N LEU A 177 16.13 -5.57 -4.71
CA LEU A 177 16.31 -4.20 -4.20
C LEU A 177 17.72 -3.97 -3.67
N ASP A 178 18.33 -4.93 -2.97
CA ASP A 178 19.69 -4.75 -2.44
C ASP A 178 20.73 -4.62 -3.56
N ALA A 179 20.64 -5.44 -4.62
CA ALA A 179 21.61 -5.40 -5.71
C ALA A 179 21.63 -4.03 -6.44
N PRO A 180 20.50 -3.49 -6.94
CA PRO A 180 20.49 -2.15 -7.55
C PRO A 180 20.94 -1.04 -6.60
N ALA A 181 20.50 -1.08 -5.33
CA ALA A 181 20.88 -0.08 -4.34
C ALA A 181 22.39 -0.12 -4.05
N SER A 182 23.00 -1.31 -4.02
CA SER A 182 24.45 -1.44 -3.79
C SER A 182 25.27 -0.77 -4.91
N VAL A 183 24.80 -0.86 -6.15
CA VAL A 183 25.45 -0.24 -7.32
C VAL A 183 25.41 1.29 -7.24
N THR A 184 24.32 1.86 -6.71
CA THR A 184 24.13 3.31 -6.59
C THR A 184 24.58 3.88 -5.24
N ARG A 185 25.32 3.11 -4.42
CA ARG A 185 25.73 3.49 -3.05
C ARG A 185 24.52 3.91 -2.19
N ASN A 186 23.44 3.14 -2.28
CA ASN A 186 22.16 3.37 -1.61
C ASN A 186 21.42 4.65 -2.01
N GLN A 187 21.76 5.26 -3.15
CA GLN A 187 20.97 6.34 -3.73
C GLN A 187 19.75 5.77 -4.47
N VAL A 188 18.57 6.23 -4.10
CA VAL A 188 17.28 5.71 -4.59
C VAL A 188 16.34 6.86 -4.94
N ASP A 189 15.49 6.67 -5.94
CA ASP A 189 14.43 7.63 -6.22
C ASP A 189 13.23 7.46 -5.26
N LEU A 190 12.28 8.38 -5.31
CA LEU A 190 11.07 8.32 -4.50
C LEU A 190 10.20 7.09 -4.81
N GLY A 191 10.15 6.62 -6.05
CA GLY A 191 9.40 5.43 -6.44
C GLY A 191 9.92 4.19 -5.73
N PHE A 192 11.24 4.00 -5.76
CA PHE A 192 11.93 2.94 -5.04
C PHE A 192 11.70 3.04 -3.53
N LEU A 193 11.80 4.25 -2.95
CA LEU A 193 11.51 4.46 -1.53
C LEU A 193 10.09 4.00 -1.18
N PHE A 194 9.08 4.44 -1.92
CA PHE A 194 7.69 4.06 -1.64
C PHE A 194 7.41 2.57 -1.90
N GLN A 195 8.09 1.96 -2.88
CA GLN A 195 8.08 0.51 -3.04
C GLN A 195 8.62 -0.18 -1.78
N LEU A 196 9.76 0.27 -1.24
CA LEU A 196 10.34 -0.28 -0.03
C LEU A 196 9.44 -0.07 1.20
N LEU A 197 8.79 1.09 1.34
CA LEU A 197 7.80 1.34 2.40
C LEU A 197 6.58 0.43 2.26
N GLY A 198 6.11 0.19 1.03
CA GLY A 198 5.03 -0.75 0.75
C GLY A 198 5.38 -2.19 1.16
N VAL A 199 6.60 -2.64 0.86
CA VAL A 199 7.09 -3.95 1.29
C VAL A 199 7.20 -4.03 2.81
N ARG A 200 7.74 -2.99 3.46
CA ARG A 200 7.80 -2.91 4.92
C ARG A 200 6.41 -3.01 5.54
N PHE A 201 5.43 -2.30 5.01
CA PHE A 201 4.04 -2.38 5.47
C PHE A 201 3.47 -3.80 5.31
N GLN A 202 3.70 -4.43 4.16
CA GLN A 202 3.29 -5.82 3.92
C GLN A 202 3.88 -6.76 4.98
N LEU A 203 5.18 -6.65 5.24
CA LEU A 203 5.91 -7.51 6.16
C LEU A 203 5.52 -7.29 7.63
N LEU A 204 5.42 -6.02 8.05
CA LEU A 204 5.27 -5.67 9.46
C LEU A 204 3.80 -5.55 9.93
N GLU A 205 2.87 -5.26 9.02
CA GLU A 205 1.47 -5.01 9.38
C GLU A 205 0.52 -6.05 8.77
N VAL A 206 0.69 -6.37 7.48
CA VAL A 206 -0.21 -7.28 6.76
C VAL A 206 0.08 -8.75 7.11
N MET A 207 1.34 -9.18 7.07
CA MET A 207 1.70 -10.59 7.32
C MET A 207 1.31 -11.08 8.73
N PRO A 208 1.56 -10.34 9.81
CA PRO A 208 1.10 -10.76 11.14
C PRO A 208 -0.42 -10.91 11.22
N SER A 209 -1.16 -10.09 10.46
CA SER A 209 -2.63 -10.08 10.45
C SER A 209 -3.25 -10.95 9.35
N ARG A 210 -2.43 -11.64 8.54
CA ARG A 210 -2.86 -12.29 7.29
C ARG A 210 -4.02 -13.27 7.50
N ALA A 211 -3.92 -14.12 8.51
CA ALA A 211 -4.93 -15.12 8.80
C ALA A 211 -6.30 -14.48 9.12
N ALA A 212 -6.30 -13.43 9.95
CA ALA A 212 -7.51 -12.69 10.31
C ALA A 212 -8.13 -11.97 9.11
N LEU A 213 -7.29 -11.36 8.27
CA LEU A 213 -7.73 -10.69 7.05
C LEU A 213 -8.37 -11.68 6.06
N VAL A 214 -7.71 -12.82 5.78
CA VAL A 214 -8.27 -13.86 4.90
C VAL A 214 -9.58 -14.41 5.45
N ALA A 215 -9.64 -14.71 6.75
CA ALA A 215 -10.85 -15.19 7.40
C ALA A 215 -12.01 -14.17 7.32
N GLY A 216 -11.73 -12.88 7.46
CA GLY A 216 -12.73 -11.82 7.32
C GLY A 216 -13.30 -11.72 5.90
N LEU A 217 -12.43 -11.87 4.88
CA LEU A 217 -12.85 -11.92 3.48
C LEU A 217 -13.66 -13.18 3.17
N ASP A 218 -13.21 -14.35 3.64
CA ASP A 218 -13.89 -15.63 3.46
C ASP A 218 -15.31 -15.62 4.06
N ASP A 219 -15.46 -15.08 5.27
CA ASP A 219 -16.77 -14.92 5.92
C ASP A 219 -17.71 -14.03 5.09
N ALA A 220 -17.21 -12.91 4.56
CA ALA A 220 -18.01 -12.00 3.75
C ALA A 220 -18.44 -12.64 2.43
N ILE A 221 -17.52 -13.32 1.74
CA ILE A 221 -17.78 -14.03 0.48
C ILE A 221 -18.81 -15.15 0.71
N ALA A 222 -18.67 -15.95 1.78
CA ALA A 222 -19.60 -17.03 2.10
C ALA A 222 -21.03 -16.49 2.33
N ARG A 223 -21.17 -15.41 3.10
CA ARG A 223 -22.47 -14.76 3.35
C ARG A 223 -23.11 -14.21 2.08
N ARG A 224 -22.31 -13.62 1.17
CA ARG A 224 -22.81 -13.14 -0.13
C ARG A 224 -23.26 -14.28 -1.04
N ARG A 225 -22.60 -15.44 -0.98
CA ARG A 225 -22.97 -16.62 -1.77
C ARG A 225 -24.20 -17.34 -1.22
N GLY A 226 -24.37 -17.40 0.10
CA GLY A 226 -25.54 -18.02 0.74
C GLY A 226 -26.81 -17.16 0.73
N ALA A 227 -26.72 -15.89 0.34
CA ALA A 227 -27.86 -14.97 0.19
C ALA A 227 -28.42 -14.91 -1.24
N LYS A 228 -27.86 -15.70 -2.17
CA LYS A 228 -28.38 -15.92 -3.52
C LYS A 228 -29.26 -17.17 -3.54
#